data_AF-A0A1F3Y8H1-F1
#
_entry.id   AF-A0A1F3Y8H1-F1
#
_cell.length_a   1.000
_cell.length_b   1.000
_cell.length_c   1.000
_cell.angle_alpha   90.00
_cell.angle_beta   90.00
_cell.angle_gamma   90.00
#
_symmetry.space_group_name_H-M   'P 1'
#
loop_
_entity.id
_entity.type
_entity.pdbx_description
1 polymer ?
#
loop_
_entity_poly.entity_id
_entity_poly.type
_entity_poly.pdbx_seq_one_letter_code
_entity_poly.pdbx_strand_id
1 'polypeptide(L)'
;MARPRTGKALSAAERMRRHRARRRAAGLRSVRSWAPREATWSDHRVAEARSLAMHVMATRRIGADPALLARARATLDRWLERYGERPPPAIAEWRTLLARPWPEIAARATALTEEGARLRQSSPLATVLSAPERRRIHDAFRA
;
A
#
# COMPACT_ATOMS: atom_id res chain seq x y z
N MET A 1 -30.73 -53.78 33.06
CA MET A 1 -30.49 -53.39 31.65
C MET A 1 -28.99 -53.42 31.39
N ALA A 2 -28.51 -54.25 30.46
CA ALA A 2 -27.08 -54.39 30.17
C ALA A 2 -26.62 -53.28 29.20
N ARG A 3 -25.50 -52.62 29.53
CA ARG A 3 -24.89 -51.55 28.73
C ARG A 3 -24.43 -52.13 27.37
N PRO A 4 -24.72 -51.48 26.23
CA PRO A 4 -24.39 -52.04 24.92
C PRO A 4 -22.88 -52.22 24.75
N ARG A 5 -22.47 -53.32 24.10
CA ARG A 5 -21.06 -53.61 23.79
C ARG A 5 -20.53 -52.54 22.84
N THR A 6 -19.80 -51.57 23.37
CA THR A 6 -18.99 -50.69 22.54
C THR A 6 -17.91 -51.55 21.88
N GLY A 7 -17.84 -51.51 20.55
CA GLY A 7 -16.81 -52.21 19.79
C GLY A 7 -15.40 -51.83 20.26
N LYS A 8 -14.41 -52.69 19.99
CA LYS A 8 -13.02 -52.47 20.44
C LYS A 8 -12.58 -51.03 20.12
N ALA A 9 -12.10 -50.32 21.14
CA ALA A 9 -11.61 -48.96 20.98
C ALA A 9 -10.44 -48.94 19.99
N LEU A 10 -10.50 -48.05 19.00
CA LEU A 10 -9.43 -47.88 18.03
C LEU A 10 -8.19 -47.33 18.71
N SER A 11 -7.02 -47.87 18.34
CA SER A 11 -5.75 -47.29 18.79
C SER A 11 -5.63 -45.84 18.31
N ALA A 12 -4.81 -45.04 18.99
CA ALA A 12 -4.48 -43.69 18.53
C ALA A 12 -3.95 -43.71 17.08
N ALA A 13 -3.16 -44.72 16.73
CA ALA A 13 -2.62 -44.92 15.39
C ALA A 13 -3.72 -45.16 14.33
N GLU A 14 -4.71 -46.02 14.61
CA GLU A 14 -5.86 -46.21 13.71
C GLU A 14 -6.65 -44.92 13.51
N ARG A 15 -6.90 -44.18 14.59
CA ARG A 15 -7.64 -42.92 14.52
C ARG A 15 -6.91 -41.90 13.63
N MET A 16 -5.59 -41.80 13.78
CA MET A 16 -4.76 -40.93 12.95
C MET A 16 -4.73 -41.38 11.48
N ARG A 17 -4.66 -42.69 11.20
CA ARG A 17 -4.72 -43.22 9.82
C ARG A 17 -6.05 -42.87 9.15
N ARG A 18 -7.18 -43.11 9.83
CA ARG A 18 -8.52 -42.77 9.32
C ARG A 18 -8.68 -41.26 9.09
N HIS A 19 -8.19 -40.44 10.01
CA HIS A 19 -8.21 -38.98 9.86
C HIS A 19 -7.42 -38.52 8.62
N ARG A 20 -6.19 -39.03 8.43
CA ARG A 20 -5.37 -38.72 7.25
C ARG A 20 -6.01 -39.21 5.95
N ALA A 21 -6.67 -40.37 5.95
CA ALA A 21 -7.40 -40.87 4.79
C ALA A 21 -8.57 -39.95 4.40
N ARG A 22 -9.39 -39.53 5.38
CA ARG A 22 -10.51 -38.59 5.15
C ARG A 22 -10.03 -37.25 4.61
N ARG A 23 -8.95 -36.68 5.16
CA ARG A 23 -8.38 -35.42 4.68
C ARG A 23 -7.89 -35.51 3.23
N ARG A 24 -7.22 -36.62 2.88
CA ARG A 24 -6.80 -36.86 1.48
C ARG A 24 -7.97 -37.01 0.52
N ALA A 25 -9.03 -37.73 0.92
CA ALA A 25 -10.24 -37.85 0.12
C ALA A 25 -10.95 -36.50 -0.12
N ALA A 26 -10.84 -35.58 0.84
CA ALA A 26 -11.32 -34.19 0.71
C ALA A 26 -10.35 -33.26 -0.07
N GLY A 27 -9.33 -33.81 -0.75
CA GLY A 27 -8.36 -33.04 -1.54
C GLY A 27 -7.30 -32.30 -0.71
N LEU A 28 -7.29 -32.44 0.61
CA LEU A 28 -6.33 -31.78 1.48
C LEU A 28 -4.97 -32.50 1.44
N ARG A 29 -3.92 -31.76 1.09
CA ARG A 29 -2.52 -32.24 1.09
C ARG A 29 -1.84 -31.88 2.41
N SER A 30 -0.99 -32.78 2.94
CA SER A 30 -0.17 -32.42 4.11
C SER A 30 0.97 -31.52 3.64
N VAL A 31 0.88 -30.23 3.93
CA VAL A 31 1.97 -29.29 3.73
C VAL A 31 2.99 -29.57 4.85
N ARG A 32 4.15 -30.13 4.50
CA ARG A 32 5.22 -30.45 5.46
C ARG A 32 6.09 -29.24 5.79
N SER A 33 6.05 -28.21 4.96
CA SER A 33 6.73 -26.94 5.17
C SER A 33 5.90 -25.84 4.52
N TRP A 34 5.67 -24.76 5.26
CA TRP A 34 5.26 -23.51 4.65
C TRP A 34 6.52 -22.86 4.06
N ALA A 35 6.64 -22.88 2.74
CA ALA A 35 7.61 -22.04 2.05
C ALA A 35 6.88 -20.75 1.67
N PRO A 36 7.29 -19.57 2.17
CA PRO A 36 6.81 -18.34 1.58
C PRO A 36 7.20 -18.40 0.11
N ARG A 37 6.22 -18.28 -0.79
CA ARG A 37 6.55 -17.86 -2.15
C ARG A 37 7.23 -16.51 -1.99
N GLU A 38 8.46 -16.37 -2.47
CA GLU A 38 9.05 -15.04 -2.64
C GLU A 38 8.02 -14.21 -3.40
N ALA A 39 7.45 -13.21 -2.71
CA ALA A 39 6.53 -12.30 -3.34
C ALA A 39 7.38 -11.44 -4.28
N THR A 40 7.48 -11.84 -5.54
CA THR A 40 8.04 -11.01 -6.60
C THR A 40 7.05 -9.88 -6.87
N TRP A 41 7.29 -8.74 -6.23
CA TRP A 41 6.53 -7.53 -6.50
C TRP A 41 6.91 -7.01 -7.89
N SER A 42 5.93 -6.63 -8.70
CA SER A 42 6.23 -5.94 -9.95
C SER A 42 6.87 -4.58 -9.66
N ASP A 43 7.79 -4.15 -10.54
CA ASP A 43 8.43 -2.83 -10.45
C ASP A 43 7.40 -1.70 -10.32
N HIS A 44 6.26 -1.84 -11.00
CA HIS A 44 5.14 -0.92 -10.90
C HIS A 44 4.57 -0.81 -9.48
N ARG A 45 4.36 -1.95 -8.80
CA ARG A 45 3.86 -1.96 -7.42
C ARG A 45 4.86 -1.38 -6.43
N VAL A 46 6.15 -1.64 -6.64
CA VAL A 46 7.21 -1.05 -5.82
C VAL A 46 7.25 0.47 -6.02
N ALA A 47 7.14 0.95 -7.27
CA ALA A 47 7.09 2.37 -7.58
C ALA A 47 5.86 3.07 -6.97
N GLU A 48 4.69 2.43 -7.04
CA GLU A 48 3.46 2.95 -6.44
C GLU A 48 3.58 3.06 -4.91
N ALA A 49 4.07 2.01 -4.25
CA ALA A 49 4.27 1.99 -2.80
C ALA A 49 5.29 3.05 -2.36
N ARG A 50 6.39 3.22 -3.12
CA ARG A 50 7.37 4.28 -2.89
C ARG A 50 6.74 5.66 -3.03
N SER A 51 5.94 5.87 -4.07
CA SER A 51 5.23 7.13 -4.30
C SER A 51 4.27 7.44 -3.15
N LEU A 52 3.49 6.46 -2.69
CA LEU A 52 2.63 6.60 -1.52
C LEU A 52 3.44 6.98 -0.26
N ALA A 53 4.56 6.30 0.00
CA ALA A 53 5.41 6.59 1.15
C ALA A 53 5.92 8.04 1.14
N MET A 54 6.30 8.57 -0.03
CA MET A 54 6.67 9.99 -0.18
C MET A 54 5.52 10.92 0.20
N HIS A 55 4.29 10.61 -0.21
CA HIS A 55 3.12 11.43 0.09
C HIS A 55 2.70 11.35 1.56
N VAL A 56 2.78 10.17 2.18
CA VAL A 56 2.55 10.03 3.62
C VAL A 56 3.58 10.84 4.42
N MET A 57 4.85 10.83 4.02
CA MET A 57 5.86 11.64 4.71
C MET A 57 5.68 13.13 4.47
N ALA A 58 5.35 13.55 3.24
CA ALA A 58 5.10 14.95 2.91
C ALA A 58 3.88 15.49 3.68
N THR A 59 2.80 14.71 3.77
CA THR A 59 1.62 15.09 4.55
C THR A 59 1.92 15.17 6.05
N ARG A 60 2.72 14.26 6.61
CA ARG A 60 3.19 14.38 8.01
C ARG A 60 4.00 15.66 8.24
N ARG A 61 4.92 16.00 7.32
CA ARG A 61 5.70 17.24 7.38
C ARG A 61 4.81 18.48 7.37
N ILE A 62 3.86 18.55 6.43
CA ILE A 62 2.94 19.69 6.32
C ILE A 62 1.97 19.76 7.52
N GLY A 63 1.54 18.61 8.05
CA GLY A 63 0.71 18.57 9.25
C GLY A 63 1.44 19.12 10.49
N ALA A 64 2.75 18.91 10.58
CA ALA A 64 3.59 19.47 11.65
C ALA A 64 3.98 20.94 11.41
N ASP A 65 4.18 21.33 10.15
CA ASP A 65 4.48 22.70 9.74
C ASP A 65 3.62 23.10 8.52
N PRO A 66 2.47 23.76 8.76
CA PRO A 66 1.56 24.19 7.70
C PRO A 66 2.18 25.16 6.69
N ALA A 67 3.28 25.86 7.03
CA ALA A 67 3.95 26.77 6.10
C ALA A 67 4.54 26.02 4.89
N LEU A 68 4.85 24.73 5.04
CA LEU A 68 5.32 23.88 3.94
C LEU A 68 4.29 23.69 2.83
N LEU A 69 2.99 23.87 3.13
CA LEU A 69 1.95 23.84 2.10
C LEU A 69 2.12 24.99 1.10
N ALA A 70 2.59 26.16 1.55
CA ALA A 70 2.86 27.29 0.67
C ALA A 70 3.96 26.98 -0.35
N ARG A 71 4.99 26.21 0.04
CA ARG A 71 6.03 25.75 -0.89
C ARG A 71 5.49 24.82 -1.98
N ALA A 72 4.55 23.93 -1.63
CA ALA A 72 3.90 23.07 -2.62
C ALA A 72 3.04 23.90 -3.59
N ARG A 73 2.28 24.88 -3.09
CA ARG A 73 1.51 25.84 -3.91
C ARG A 73 2.41 26.63 -4.86
N ALA A 74 3.47 27.25 -4.34
CA ALA A 74 4.42 28.00 -5.16
C ALA A 74 5.09 27.13 -6.24
N THR A 75 5.29 25.84 -5.95
CA THR A 75 5.82 24.90 -6.95
C THR A 75 4.81 24.61 -8.05
N LEU A 76 3.55 24.45 -7.68
CA LEU A 76 2.48 24.31 -8.66
C LEU A 76 2.32 25.57 -9.52
N ASP A 77 2.40 26.76 -8.92
CA ASP A 77 2.30 28.03 -9.65
C ASP A 77 3.41 28.16 -10.71
N ARG A 78 4.66 27.84 -10.37
CA ARG A 78 5.77 27.79 -11.34
C ARG A 78 5.53 26.78 -12.47
N TRP A 79 4.88 25.65 -12.18
CA TRP A 79 4.53 24.69 -13.23
C TRP A 79 3.45 25.25 -14.15
N LEU A 80 2.41 25.88 -13.59
CA LEU A 80 1.33 26.51 -14.34
C LEU A 80 1.86 27.64 -15.24
N GLU A 81 2.76 28.48 -14.73
CA GLU A 81 3.43 29.53 -15.52
C GLU A 81 4.15 28.95 -16.74
N ARG A 82 4.83 27.80 -16.58
CA ARG A 82 5.54 27.13 -17.68
C ARG A 82 4.60 26.56 -18.75
N TYR A 83 3.42 26.09 -18.37
CA TYR A 83 2.45 25.49 -19.30
C TYR A 83 1.47 26.51 -19.89
N GLY A 84 1.36 27.71 -19.31
CA GLY A 84 0.44 28.76 -19.77
C GLY A 84 -1.03 28.36 -19.59
N GLU A 85 -1.87 28.70 -20.57
CA GLU A 85 -3.33 28.56 -20.48
C GLU A 85 -3.84 27.11 -20.48
N ARG A 86 -3.02 26.14 -20.92
CA ARG A 86 -3.42 24.73 -21.06
C ARG A 86 -2.49 23.79 -20.31
N PRO A 87 -2.54 23.78 -18.96
CA PRO A 87 -1.76 22.85 -18.17
C PRO A 87 -2.25 21.41 -18.36
N PRO A 88 -1.37 20.40 -18.18
CA PRO A 88 -1.79 19.00 -18.17
C PRO A 88 -2.91 18.75 -17.15
N PRO A 89 -3.86 17.83 -17.42
CA PRO A 89 -5.00 17.57 -16.54
C PRO A 89 -4.62 17.29 -15.08
N ALA A 90 -3.53 16.55 -14.85
CA ALA A 90 -3.04 16.27 -13.49
C ALA A 90 -2.62 17.53 -12.73
N ILE A 91 -2.02 18.51 -13.41
CA ILE A 91 -1.59 19.78 -12.81
C ILE A 91 -2.81 20.65 -12.48
N ALA A 92 -3.81 20.67 -13.36
CA ALA A 92 -5.09 21.32 -13.10
C ALA A 92 -5.83 20.68 -11.92
N GLU A 93 -5.86 19.34 -11.83
CA GLU A 93 -6.45 18.60 -10.70
C GLU A 93 -5.77 18.98 -9.38
N TRP A 94 -4.43 19.07 -9.35
CA TRP A 94 -3.70 19.56 -8.18
C TRP A 94 -4.01 21.01 -7.82
N ARG A 95 -4.25 21.89 -8.80
CA ARG A 95 -4.66 23.29 -8.55
C ARG A 95 -5.99 23.35 -7.80
N THR A 96 -6.97 22.59 -8.26
CA THR A 96 -8.27 22.49 -7.59
C THR A 96 -8.15 21.84 -6.22
N LEU A 97 -7.37 20.77 -6.09
CA LEU A 97 -7.18 20.06 -4.82
C LEU A 97 -6.49 20.94 -3.78
N LEU A 98 -5.41 21.66 -4.14
CA LEU A 98 -4.69 22.52 -3.20
C LEU A 98 -5.52 23.73 -2.73
N ALA A 99 -6.62 24.08 -3.39
CA ALA A 99 -7.54 25.11 -2.91
C ALA A 99 -8.43 24.65 -1.73
N ARG A 100 -8.47 23.34 -1.44
CA ARG A 100 -9.32 22.75 -0.40
C ARG A 100 -8.68 22.83 1.00
N PRO A 101 -9.45 22.58 2.07
CA PRO A 101 -8.91 22.43 3.42
C PRO A 101 -7.85 21.33 3.52
N TRP A 102 -6.86 21.54 4.40
CA TRP A 102 -5.74 20.61 4.58
C TRP A 102 -6.13 19.14 4.80
N PRO A 103 -7.13 18.79 5.64
CA PRO A 103 -7.52 17.40 5.85
C PRO A 103 -7.95 16.69 4.56
N GLU A 104 -8.61 17.41 3.65
CA GLU A 104 -9.07 16.87 2.37
C GLU A 104 -7.90 16.67 1.40
N ILE A 105 -6.95 17.61 1.37
CA ILE A 105 -5.70 17.48 0.60
C ILE A 105 -4.94 16.25 1.06
N ALA A 106 -4.72 16.11 2.37
CA ALA A 106 -3.97 15.01 2.95
C ALA A 106 -4.64 13.67 2.64
N ALA A 107 -5.95 13.55 2.86
CA ALA A 107 -6.71 12.34 2.60
C ALA A 107 -6.62 11.90 1.12
N ARG A 108 -6.74 12.83 0.17
CA ARG A 108 -6.63 12.53 -1.27
C ARG A 108 -5.20 12.16 -1.66
N ALA A 109 -4.19 12.86 -1.15
CA ALA A 109 -2.79 12.59 -1.44
C ALA A 109 -2.34 11.19 -0.98
N THR A 110 -2.90 10.70 0.13
CA THR A 110 -2.56 9.39 0.72
C THR A 110 -3.60 8.29 0.44
N ALA A 111 -4.58 8.54 -0.42
CA ALA A 111 -5.61 7.56 -0.73
C ALA A 111 -5.02 6.31 -1.43
N LEU A 112 -5.40 5.13 -0.93
CA LEU A 112 -5.08 3.82 -1.50
C LEU A 112 -6.10 3.44 -2.59
N THR A 113 -6.28 4.31 -3.59
CA THR A 113 -7.16 4.08 -4.75
C THR A 113 -6.40 4.32 -6.05
N GLU A 114 -6.94 3.85 -7.17
CA GLU A 114 -6.36 4.08 -8.50
C GLU A 114 -6.27 5.58 -8.82
N GLU A 115 -7.26 6.38 -8.43
CA GLU A 115 -7.22 7.84 -8.58
C GLU A 115 -6.11 8.45 -7.73
N GLY A 116 -5.92 7.97 -6.50
CA GLY A 116 -4.81 8.39 -5.65
C GLY A 116 -3.46 8.05 -6.27
N ALA A 117 -3.29 6.84 -6.80
CA ALA A 117 -2.07 6.42 -7.47
C ALA A 117 -1.77 7.28 -8.70
N ARG A 118 -2.78 7.54 -9.54
CA ARG A 118 -2.70 8.44 -10.71
C ARG A 118 -2.32 9.86 -10.30
N LEU A 119 -3.01 10.42 -9.31
CA LEU A 119 -2.78 11.78 -8.82
C LEU A 119 -1.33 11.98 -8.36
N ARG A 120 -0.76 10.99 -7.66
CA ARG A 120 0.62 11.03 -7.16
C ARG A 120 1.70 11.03 -8.25
N GLN A 121 1.39 10.68 -9.49
CA GLN A 121 2.38 10.64 -10.59
C GLN A 121 2.95 12.04 -10.91
N SER A 122 2.18 13.10 -10.66
CA SER A 122 2.54 14.49 -10.98
C SER A 122 2.29 15.43 -9.81
N SER A 123 2.82 15.09 -8.64
CA SER A 123 2.49 15.77 -7.38
C SER A 123 3.46 16.86 -6.94
N PRO A 124 2.97 18.07 -6.59
CA PRO A 124 3.80 19.11 -6.00
C PRO A 124 4.20 18.80 -4.55
N LEU A 125 3.46 17.93 -3.83
CA LEU A 125 3.72 17.66 -2.41
C LEU A 125 5.07 16.94 -2.19
N ALA A 126 5.48 16.08 -3.12
CA ALA A 126 6.76 15.38 -3.04
C ALA A 126 7.98 16.33 -3.04
N THR A 127 7.80 17.57 -3.53
CA THR A 127 8.85 18.60 -3.59
C THR A 127 9.13 19.27 -2.24
N VAL A 128 8.26 19.07 -1.25
CA VAL A 128 8.46 19.50 0.14
C VAL A 128 9.56 18.69 0.81
N LEU A 129 9.70 17.43 0.43
CA LEU A 129 10.73 16.55 0.98
C LEU A 129 12.13 17.00 0.53
N SER A 130 13.10 16.89 1.42
CA SER A 130 14.51 17.08 1.10
C SER A 130 15.06 15.91 0.28
N ALA A 131 16.20 16.11 -0.38
CA ALA A 131 16.85 15.02 -1.13
C ALA A 131 17.26 13.82 -0.25
N PRO A 132 17.83 13.99 0.96
CA PRO A 132 18.11 12.87 1.87
C PRO A 132 16.85 12.07 2.25
N GLU A 133 15.74 12.75 2.48
CA GLU A 133 14.46 12.12 2.79
C GLU A 133 13.93 11.25 1.67
N ARG A 134 13.93 11.78 0.43
CA ARG A 134 13.52 11.01 -0.74
C ARG A 134 14.43 9.79 -0.95
N ARG A 135 15.74 9.94 -0.71
CA ARG A 135 16.70 8.82 -0.78
C ARG A 135 16.40 7.74 0.25
N ARG A 136 16.19 8.10 1.53
CA ARG A 136 15.82 7.13 2.58
C ARG A 136 14.57 6.33 2.23
N ILE A 137 13.56 6.99 1.67
CA ILE A 137 12.37 6.29 1.18
C ILE A 137 12.76 5.35 0.04
N HIS A 138 13.53 5.80 -0.94
CA HIS A 138 13.93 4.96 -2.07
C HIS A 138 14.72 3.71 -1.63
N ASP A 139 15.65 3.87 -0.67
CA ASP A 139 16.48 2.80 -0.14
C ASP A 139 15.66 1.78 0.66
N ALA A 140 14.60 2.20 1.36
CA ALA A 140 13.71 1.30 2.09
C ALA A 140 12.91 0.33 1.19
N PHE A 141 12.85 0.60 -0.12
CA PHE A 141 12.22 -0.26 -1.13
C PHE A 141 13.25 -0.95 -2.03
N ARG A 142 14.55 -0.86 -1.72
CA ARG A 142 15.59 -1.64 -2.40
C ARG A 142 15.67 -3.00 -1.68
N ALA A 143 15.43 -4.07 -2.42
CA ALA A 143 15.62 -5.45 -1.95
C ALA A 143 17.11 -5.75 -1.75
#